data_AF-A0A962KKQ1-F1
#
_entry.id   AF-A0A962KKQ1-F1
#
_cell.length_a   1.000
_cell.length_b   1.000
_cell.length_c   1.000
_cell.angle_alpha   90.00
_cell.angle_beta   90.00
_cell.angle_gamma   90.00
#
_symmetry.space_group_name_H-M   'P 1'
#
loop_
_entity.id
_entity.type
_entity.pdbx_description
1 polymer ?
#
loop_
_entity_poly.entity_id
_entity_poly.type
_entity_poly.pdbx_seq_one_letter_code
_entity_poly.pdbx_strand_id
1 'polypeptide(L)'
;MKHLSVAGKAVTLLFTAALLVACSGSDTREADEAAARAAADAAARSAQDAAAAGAAAEAAANQQRLDEAAAAVGNVFYFDFDSSTLKPEAISALNAHIAALRGNNRNVRLEGHTDERGTREYNMALGERRGNSVRDYMVANGIAS
;
A
#
# COMPACT_ATOMS: atom_id res chain seq x y z
N MET A 1 -83.71 -12.40 -10.26
CA MET A 1 -83.78 -10.94 -10.44
C MET A 1 -83.00 -10.27 -9.31
N LYS A 2 -81.77 -9.82 -9.55
CA LYS A 2 -81.06 -8.91 -8.64
C LYS A 2 -80.49 -7.79 -9.49
N HIS A 3 -81.36 -6.82 -9.81
CA HIS A 3 -80.96 -5.59 -10.47
C HIS A 3 -80.19 -4.75 -9.46
N LEU A 4 -78.86 -4.80 -9.52
CA LEU A 4 -78.03 -3.78 -8.89
C LEU A 4 -78.29 -2.46 -9.62
N SER A 5 -78.67 -1.43 -8.86
CA SER A 5 -78.93 -0.08 -9.34
C SER A 5 -77.73 0.46 -10.14
N VAL A 6 -78.03 1.12 -11.27
CA VAL A 6 -77.06 1.71 -12.21
C VAL A 6 -76.09 2.68 -11.49
N ALA A 7 -76.54 3.32 -10.40
CA ALA A 7 -75.72 4.18 -9.55
C ALA A 7 -74.59 3.42 -8.81
N GLY A 8 -74.82 2.18 -8.41
CA GLY A 8 -73.82 1.35 -7.72
C GLY A 8 -72.66 0.96 -8.63
N LYS A 9 -72.94 0.65 -9.89
CA LYS A 9 -71.90 0.32 -10.90
C LYS A 9 -71.03 1.52 -11.25
N ALA A 10 -71.60 2.73 -11.30
CA ALA A 10 -70.87 3.95 -11.61
C ALA A 10 -69.88 4.34 -10.50
N VAL A 11 -70.25 4.15 -9.22
CA VAL A 11 -69.37 4.43 -8.07
C VAL A 11 -68.22 3.43 -7.99
N THR A 12 -68.45 2.15 -8.29
CA THR A 12 -67.38 1.15 -8.32
C THR A 12 -66.40 1.37 -9.48
N LEU A 13 -66.89 1.81 -10.65
CA LEU A 13 -66.04 2.09 -11.82
C LEU A 13 -65.15 3.34 -11.62
N LEU A 14 -65.67 4.36 -10.93
CA LEU A 14 -64.93 5.59 -10.59
C LEU A 14 -63.83 5.35 -9.55
N PHE A 15 -64.05 4.46 -8.58
CA PHE A 15 -63.05 4.12 -7.56
C PHE A 15 -61.89 3.28 -8.12
N THR A 16 -62.15 2.39 -9.08
CA THR A 16 -61.09 1.61 -9.76
C THR A 16 -60.23 2.45 -10.71
N ALA A 17 -60.78 3.51 -11.32
CA ALA A 17 -60.02 4.41 -12.18
C ALA A 17 -59.05 5.31 -11.40
N ALA A 18 -59.40 5.67 -10.15
CA ALA A 18 -58.53 6.46 -9.28
C ALA A 18 -57.33 5.66 -8.73
N LEU A 19 -57.45 4.33 -8.59
CA LEU A 19 -56.35 3.45 -8.16
C LEU A 19 -55.32 3.17 -9.27
N LEU A 20 -55.71 3.20 -10.54
CA LEU A 20 -54.80 2.95 -11.67
C LEU A 20 -53.89 4.15 -12.01
N VAL A 21 -54.26 5.37 -11.62
CA VAL A 21 -53.42 6.57 -11.79
C VAL A 21 -52.29 6.65 -10.75
N ALA A 22 -52.37 5.89 -9.65
CA ALA A 22 -51.37 5.87 -8.59
C ALA A 22 -50.19 4.90 -8.84
N CYS A 23 -50.27 4.02 -9.84
CA CYS A 23 -49.22 3.03 -10.14
C CYS A 23 -48.31 3.41 -11.32
N SER A 24 -48.56 4.53 -12.03
CA SER A 24 -47.74 4.93 -13.19
C SER A 24 -46.56 5.85 -12.84
N GLY A 25 -46.44 6.30 -11.59
CA GLY A 25 -45.35 7.19 -11.13
C GLY A 25 -44.32 6.54 -10.22
N SER A 26 -44.54 5.29 -9.78
CA SER A 26 -43.62 4.53 -8.94
C SER A 26 -42.44 3.97 -9.73
N ASP A 27 -42.66 3.48 -10.96
CA ASP A 27 -41.61 2.90 -11.81
C ASP A 27 -40.53 3.92 -12.21
N THR A 28 -40.92 5.17 -12.45
CA THR A 28 -39.98 6.24 -12.76
C THR A 28 -39.23 6.73 -11.52
N ARG A 29 -39.90 6.82 -10.37
CA ARG A 29 -39.26 7.24 -9.11
C ARG A 29 -38.25 6.22 -8.60
N GLU A 30 -38.55 4.93 -8.72
CA GLU A 30 -37.60 3.86 -8.36
C GLU A 30 -36.40 3.83 -9.32
N ALA A 31 -36.62 4.07 -10.63
CA ALA A 31 -35.55 4.21 -11.60
C ALA A 31 -34.66 5.44 -11.34
N ASP A 32 -35.25 6.59 -10.99
CA ASP A 32 -34.52 7.82 -10.65
C ASP A 32 -33.73 7.68 -9.34
N GLU A 33 -34.31 7.02 -8.32
CA GLU A 33 -33.62 6.72 -7.06
C GLU A 33 -32.47 5.72 -7.26
N ALA A 34 -32.63 4.73 -8.15
CA ALA A 34 -31.58 3.80 -8.52
C ALA A 34 -30.44 4.51 -9.28
N ALA A 35 -30.77 5.41 -10.21
CA ALA A 35 -29.79 6.22 -10.93
C ALA A 35 -29.01 7.17 -10.00
N ALA A 36 -29.71 7.81 -9.05
CA ALA A 36 -29.09 8.68 -8.05
C ALA A 36 -28.13 7.92 -7.12
N ARG A 37 -28.50 6.71 -6.68
CA ARG A 37 -27.61 5.83 -5.89
C ARG A 37 -26.39 5.39 -6.69
N ALA A 38 -26.57 4.99 -7.96
CA ALA A 38 -25.47 4.61 -8.83
C ALA A 38 -24.49 5.77 -9.06
N ALA A 39 -24.99 7.00 -9.22
CA ALA A 39 -24.16 8.20 -9.34
C ALA A 39 -23.41 8.51 -8.03
N ALA A 40 -24.05 8.37 -6.88
CA ALA A 40 -23.42 8.55 -5.57
C ALA A 40 -22.32 7.50 -5.31
N ASP A 41 -22.57 6.24 -5.65
CA ASP A 41 -21.59 5.15 -5.53
C ASP A 41 -20.39 5.38 -6.47
N ALA A 42 -20.62 5.85 -7.70
CA ALA A 42 -19.56 6.19 -8.64
C ALA A 42 -18.71 7.36 -8.14
N ALA A 43 -19.33 8.40 -7.56
CA ALA A 43 -18.62 9.52 -6.94
C ALA A 43 -17.84 9.11 -5.69
N ALA A 44 -18.37 8.19 -4.88
CA ALA A 44 -17.67 7.66 -3.72
C ALA A 44 -16.43 6.83 -4.13
N ARG A 45 -16.55 6.00 -5.17
CA ARG A 45 -15.42 5.23 -5.73
C ARG A 45 -14.36 6.14 -6.32
N SER A 46 -14.73 7.15 -7.10
CA SER A 46 -13.74 8.08 -7.67
C SER A 46 -13.00 8.88 -6.59
N ALA A 47 -13.68 9.25 -5.51
CA ALA A 47 -13.04 9.88 -4.34
C ALA A 47 -12.08 8.92 -3.62
N GLN A 48 -12.45 7.65 -3.46
CA GLN A 48 -11.57 6.61 -2.89
C GLN A 48 -10.35 6.35 -3.76
N ASP A 49 -10.53 6.26 -5.08
CA ASP A 49 -9.44 6.05 -6.05
C ASP A 49 -8.46 7.23 -6.04
N ALA A 50 -8.98 8.47 -5.99
CA ALA A 50 -8.15 9.67 -5.87
C ALA A 50 -7.37 9.71 -4.54
N ALA A 51 -7.99 9.31 -3.44
CA ALA A 51 -7.33 9.22 -2.14
C ALA A 51 -6.23 8.14 -2.13
N ALA A 52 -6.50 6.97 -2.71
CA ALA A 52 -5.53 5.89 -2.85
C ALA A 52 -4.34 6.29 -3.73
N ALA A 53 -4.61 6.99 -4.84
CA ALA A 53 -3.56 7.52 -5.71
C ALA A 53 -2.69 8.57 -5.00
N GLY A 54 -3.30 9.45 -4.20
CA GLY A 54 -2.58 10.41 -3.36
C GLY A 54 -1.66 9.72 -2.34
N ALA A 55 -2.17 8.73 -1.61
CA ALA A 55 -1.39 7.96 -0.64
C ALA A 55 -0.24 7.19 -1.29
N ALA A 56 -0.47 6.61 -2.48
CA ALA A 56 0.58 5.90 -3.23
C ALA A 56 1.69 6.86 -3.70
N ALA A 57 1.33 8.06 -4.16
CA ALA A 57 2.30 9.09 -4.56
C ALA A 57 3.14 9.58 -3.36
N GLU A 58 2.51 9.79 -2.21
CA GLU A 58 3.22 10.16 -0.98
C GLU A 58 4.17 9.05 -0.51
N ALA A 59 3.72 7.79 -0.53
CA ALA A 59 4.56 6.65 -0.19
C ALA A 59 5.78 6.54 -1.13
N ALA A 60 5.59 6.73 -2.44
CA ALA A 60 6.67 6.72 -3.41
C ALA A 60 7.67 7.88 -3.18
N ALA A 61 7.19 9.09 -2.90
CA ALA A 61 8.04 10.23 -2.60
C ALA A 61 8.83 10.02 -1.30
N ASN A 62 8.20 9.46 -0.27
CA ASN A 62 8.88 9.09 0.97
C ASN A 62 9.95 8.02 0.72
N GLN A 63 9.63 6.99 -0.07
CA GLN A 63 10.59 5.95 -0.43
C GLN A 63 11.81 6.51 -1.15
N GLN A 64 11.61 7.41 -2.12
CA GLN A 64 12.70 8.09 -2.82
C GLN A 64 13.62 8.85 -1.84
N ARG A 65 13.04 9.57 -0.87
CA ARG A 65 13.83 10.28 0.15
C ARG A 65 14.69 9.36 1.01
N LEU A 66 14.18 8.16 1.33
CA LEU A 66 14.94 7.16 2.08
C LEU A 66 16.09 6.61 1.25
N ASP A 67 15.86 6.32 -0.04
CA ASP A 67 16.90 5.87 -0.96
C ASP A 67 18.00 6.93 -1.16
N GLU A 68 17.64 8.21 -1.27
CA GLU A 68 18.60 9.33 -1.32
C GLU A 68 19.42 9.45 -0.03
N ALA A 69 18.79 9.29 1.13
CA ALA A 69 19.48 9.30 2.41
C ALA A 69 20.48 8.13 2.54
N ALA A 70 20.08 6.93 2.10
CA ALA A 70 20.96 5.76 2.06
C ALA A 70 22.14 5.95 1.08
N ALA A 71 21.90 6.58 -0.07
CA ALA A 71 22.97 6.91 -1.01
C ALA A 71 23.95 7.94 -0.43
N ALA A 72 23.47 8.93 0.32
CA ALA A 72 24.29 10.00 0.88
C ALA A 72 25.30 9.51 1.94
N VAL A 73 24.97 8.45 2.69
CA VAL A 73 25.89 7.86 3.68
C VAL A 73 26.93 6.92 3.06
N GLY A 74 26.80 6.59 1.77
CA GLY A 74 27.69 5.68 1.06
C GLY A 74 27.47 4.20 1.42
N ASN A 75 28.19 3.32 0.74
CA ASN A 75 28.04 1.86 0.83
C ASN A 75 29.33 1.14 1.27
N VAL A 76 30.33 1.88 1.77
CA VAL A 76 31.60 1.33 2.26
C VAL A 76 31.67 1.54 3.76
N PHE A 77 31.80 0.45 4.51
CA PHE A 77 31.87 0.45 5.97
C PHE A 77 33.25 -0.01 6.42
N TYR A 78 33.95 0.82 7.20
CA TYR A 78 35.29 0.52 7.68
C TYR A 78 35.27 -0.25 9.00
N PHE A 79 36.28 -1.10 9.15
CA PHE A 79 36.53 -1.88 10.35
C PHE A 79 37.92 -1.55 10.89
N ASP A 80 38.11 -1.74 12.19
CA ASP A 80 39.44 -1.62 12.77
C ASP A 80 40.34 -2.79 12.33
N PHE A 81 41.64 -2.63 12.58
CA PHE A 81 42.63 -3.67 12.28
C PHE A 81 42.24 -4.99 12.96
N ASP A 82 42.33 -6.07 12.19
CA ASP A 82 42.04 -7.43 12.64
C ASP A 82 40.64 -7.63 13.27
N SER A 83 39.68 -6.79 12.90
CA SER A 83 38.34 -6.77 13.49
C SER A 83 37.23 -6.96 12.45
N SER A 84 36.15 -7.60 12.88
CA SER A 84 34.85 -7.65 12.20
C SER A 84 33.75 -6.94 13.00
N THR A 85 34.10 -6.23 14.07
CA THR A 85 33.13 -5.49 14.89
C THR A 85 32.68 -4.23 14.16
N LEU A 86 31.36 -4.03 14.06
CA LEU A 86 30.79 -2.82 13.49
C LEU A 86 31.07 -1.62 14.39
N LYS A 87 31.61 -0.57 13.78
CA LYS A 87 31.85 0.71 14.45
C LYS A 87 30.56 1.53 14.56
N PRO A 88 30.44 2.46 15.52
CA PRO A 88 29.26 3.32 15.65
C PRO A 88 28.91 4.08 14.36
N GLU A 89 29.91 4.50 13.60
CA GLU A 89 29.70 5.21 12.32
C GLU A 89 29.10 4.29 11.26
N ALA A 90 29.58 3.04 11.19
CA ALA A 90 29.03 2.02 10.29
C ALA A 90 27.59 1.67 10.68
N ILE A 91 27.30 1.54 11.97
CA ILE A 91 25.94 1.30 12.49
C ILE A 91 25.00 2.44 12.07
N SER A 92 25.43 3.70 12.22
CA SER A 92 24.65 4.87 11.82
C SER A 92 24.32 4.85 10.32
N ALA A 93 25.32 4.58 9.47
CA ALA A 93 25.12 4.49 8.03
C ALA A 93 24.23 3.29 7.64
N LEU A 94 24.43 2.12 8.27
CA LEU A 94 23.58 0.94 8.04
C LEU A 94 22.12 1.20 8.38
N ASN A 95 21.82 2.00 9.39
CA ASN A 95 20.43 2.36 9.74
C ASN A 95 19.73 3.13 8.61
N ALA A 96 20.44 3.96 7.85
CA ALA A 96 19.88 4.63 6.67
C ALA A 96 19.54 3.62 5.57
N HIS A 97 20.45 2.66 5.30
CA HIS A 97 20.19 1.57 4.35
C HIS A 97 19.04 0.66 4.79
N ILE A 98 18.94 0.31 6.08
CA ILE A 98 17.83 -0.47 6.63
C ILE A 98 16.51 0.27 6.42
N ALA A 99 16.46 1.57 6.71
CA ALA A 99 15.25 2.36 6.49
C ALA A 99 14.83 2.35 5.02
N ALA A 100 15.79 2.48 4.09
CA ALA A 100 15.55 2.43 2.66
C ALA A 100 15.15 1.04 2.14
N LEU A 101 15.53 -0.05 2.81
CA LEU A 101 15.21 -1.41 2.38
C LEU A 101 13.90 -1.95 2.97
N ARG A 102 13.39 -1.36 4.04
CA ARG A 102 12.13 -1.78 4.67
C ARG A 102 10.96 -1.63 3.70
N GLY A 103 10.15 -2.69 3.59
CA GLY A 103 8.96 -2.70 2.73
C GLY A 103 9.26 -2.93 1.24
N ASN A 104 10.52 -3.16 0.88
CA ASN A 104 10.95 -3.32 -0.50
C ASN A 104 11.42 -4.76 -0.77
N ASN A 105 11.02 -5.35 -1.90
CA ASN A 105 11.51 -6.67 -2.34
C ASN A 105 12.87 -6.57 -3.08
N ARG A 106 13.80 -5.78 -2.55
CA ARG A 106 15.13 -5.59 -3.14
C ARG A 106 16.14 -6.54 -2.51
N ASN A 107 16.93 -7.19 -3.33
CA ASN A 107 18.05 -8.00 -2.89
C ASN A 107 19.32 -7.14 -2.81
N VAL A 108 20.14 -7.38 -1.79
CA VAL A 108 21.41 -6.69 -1.57
C VAL A 108 22.53 -7.72 -1.48
N ARG A 109 23.67 -7.44 -2.12
CA ARG A 109 24.89 -8.24 -2.00
C ARG A 109 25.86 -7.55 -1.06
N LEU A 110 26.37 -8.29 -0.08
CA LEU A 110 27.38 -7.82 0.86
C LEU A 110 28.73 -8.41 0.49
N GLU A 111 29.74 -7.55 0.35
CA GLU A 111 31.10 -7.92 -0.02
C GLU A 111 32.07 -7.46 1.07
N GLY A 112 32.88 -8.40 1.55
CA GLY A 112 33.88 -8.14 2.57
C GLY A 112 35.27 -8.02 1.97
N HIS A 113 35.96 -6.91 2.25
CA HIS A 113 37.33 -6.67 1.80
C HIS A 113 38.30 -6.53 2.98
N THR A 114 39.56 -6.86 2.70
CA THR A 114 40.69 -6.71 3.60
C THR A 114 41.84 -6.06 2.85
N ASP A 115 42.82 -5.53 3.59
CA ASP A 115 44.10 -5.15 3.01
C ASP A 115 44.97 -6.37 2.70
N GLU A 116 46.17 -6.14 2.18
CA GLU A 116 47.11 -7.17 1.70
C GLU A 116 47.94 -7.82 2.80
N ARG A 117 47.83 -7.40 4.06
CA ARG A 117 48.66 -7.90 5.17
C ARG A 117 48.18 -9.28 5.61
N GLY A 118 49.11 -10.19 5.88
CA GLY A 118 48.80 -11.55 6.33
C GLY A 118 48.60 -12.54 5.18
N THR A 119 48.02 -13.71 5.48
CA THR A 119 47.79 -14.76 4.47
C THR A 119 46.48 -14.51 3.71
N ARG A 120 46.41 -15.02 2.47
CA ARG A 120 45.22 -14.88 1.61
C ARG A 120 44.01 -15.57 2.25
N GLU A 121 44.23 -16.75 2.81
CA GLU A 121 43.19 -17.58 3.42
C GLU A 121 42.62 -16.88 4.67
N TYR A 122 43.48 -16.28 5.48
CA TYR A 122 43.06 -15.50 6.63
C TYR A 122 42.20 -14.29 6.21
N ASN A 123 42.67 -13.56 5.21
CA ASN A 123 41.99 -12.38 4.67
C ASN A 123 40.64 -12.71 4.04
N MET A 124 40.52 -13.84 3.35
CA MET A 124 39.25 -14.34 2.83
C MET A 124 38.25 -14.59 3.97
N ALA A 125 38.68 -15.31 5.01
CA ALA A 125 37.83 -15.58 6.17
C ALA A 125 37.47 -14.30 6.94
N LEU A 126 38.39 -13.34 7.07
CA LEU A 126 38.13 -12.05 7.73
C LEU A 126 37.13 -11.20 6.94
N GLY A 127 37.26 -11.16 5.61
CA GLY A 127 36.30 -10.52 4.72
C GLY A 127 34.90 -11.13 4.86
N GLU A 128 34.80 -12.46 4.85
CA GLU A 128 33.53 -13.17 5.05
C GLU A 128 32.90 -12.82 6.42
N ARG A 129 33.68 -12.83 7.50
CA ARG A 129 33.19 -12.44 8.84
C ARG A 129 32.64 -11.02 8.86
N ARG A 130 33.30 -10.06 8.21
CA ARG A 130 32.83 -8.66 8.09
C ARG A 130 31.51 -8.56 7.34
N GLY A 131 31.39 -9.26 6.21
CA GLY A 131 30.14 -9.34 5.45
C GLY A 131 29.00 -9.93 6.29
N ASN A 132 29.28 -11.02 7.02
CA ASN A 132 28.34 -11.64 7.95
C ASN A 132 27.94 -10.68 9.09
N SER A 133 28.87 -9.92 9.67
CA SER A 133 28.53 -8.94 10.72
C SER A 133 27.57 -7.86 10.23
N VAL A 134 27.74 -7.37 8.99
CA VAL A 134 26.78 -6.44 8.36
C VAL A 134 25.42 -7.12 8.15
N ARG A 135 25.41 -8.32 7.55
CA ARG A 135 24.18 -9.09 7.31
C ARG A 135 23.41 -9.29 8.60
N ASP A 136 24.08 -9.80 9.63
CA ASP A 136 23.46 -10.17 10.90
C ASP A 136 22.86 -8.93 11.59
N TYR A 137 23.54 -7.78 11.50
CA TYR A 137 22.99 -6.52 11.97
C TYR A 137 21.72 -6.09 11.19
N MET A 138 21.73 -6.19 9.87
CA MET A 138 20.55 -5.84 9.05
C MET A 138 19.37 -6.80 9.32
N VAL A 139 19.64 -8.09 9.43
CA VAL A 139 18.63 -9.11 9.74
C VAL A 139 18.03 -8.91 11.13
N ALA A 140 18.87 -8.63 12.14
CA ALA A 140 18.41 -8.29 13.48
C ALA A 140 17.51 -7.04 13.51
N ASN A 141 17.62 -6.17 12.50
CA ASN A 141 16.81 -4.96 12.35
C ASN A 141 15.61 -5.11 11.39
N GLY A 142 15.28 -6.35 11.01
CA GLY A 142 14.07 -6.70 10.29
C GLY A 142 14.20 -6.79 8.77
N ILE A 143 15.43 -6.84 8.23
CA ILE A 143 15.65 -7.16 6.82
C ILE A 143 15.64 -8.69 6.65
N ALA A 144 14.94 -9.19 5.63
CA ALA A 144 14.91 -10.63 5.36
C ALA A 144 16.31 -11.12 4.93
N SER A 145 16.66 -12.37 5.31
CA SER A 145 17.92 -13.02 4.93
C SER A 145 17.91 -13.52 3.49
#